data_AF-A0A5C5UER1-F1
#
_entry.id   AF-A0A5C5UER1-F1
#
_cell.length_a   1.000
_cell.length_b   1.000
_cell.length_c   1.000
_cell.angle_alpha   90.00
_cell.angle_beta   90.00
_cell.angle_gamma   90.00
#
_symmetry.space_group_name_H-M   'P 1'
#
loop_
_entity.id
_entity.type
_entity.pdbx_description
1 polymer ?
#
loop_
_entity_poly.entity_id
_entity_poly.type
_entity_poly.pdbx_seq_one_letter_code
_entity_poly.pdbx_strand_id
1 'polypeptide(L)'
;MAAFQDKEQILMAYYVQYYRGAAIGEVKELDRRLREEIGEEKYGQAMDELAEQGLVLGIEGVEEREKEGLEAPMATREGILYISEALSLQSDMAEETILYYFDKYLQASEENGLELTLEPVKAYIDESIKEHQKEKPNSNQP
;
A
#
# COMPACT_ATOMS: atom_id res chain seq x y z
N MET A 1 7.38 -8.22 20.81
CA MET A 1 6.64 -7.34 19.89
C MET A 1 6.62 -8.04 18.55
N ALA A 2 5.44 -8.20 17.95
CA ALA A 2 5.34 -8.72 16.60
C ALA A 2 5.47 -7.54 15.63
N ALA A 3 6.02 -7.76 14.46
CA ALA A 3 6.10 -6.74 13.42
C ALA A 3 5.60 -7.36 12.13
N PHE A 4 4.97 -6.55 11.28
CA PHE A 4 4.71 -6.94 9.91
C PHE A 4 6.04 -7.22 9.22
N GLN A 5 6.07 -8.23 8.34
CA GLN A 5 7.24 -8.48 7.52
C GLN A 5 7.48 -7.29 6.58
N ASP A 6 8.73 -7.05 6.21
CA ASP A 6 9.08 -5.89 5.36
C ASP A 6 8.25 -5.86 4.06
N LYS A 7 8.02 -7.04 3.45
CA LYS A 7 7.18 -7.18 2.25
C LYS A 7 5.70 -6.85 2.48
N GLU A 8 5.16 -7.19 3.65
CA GLU A 8 3.77 -6.89 3.99
C GLU A 8 3.61 -5.37 4.15
N GLN A 9 4.56 -4.73 4.82
CA GLN A 9 4.60 -3.27 4.98
C GLN A 9 4.72 -2.55 3.63
N ILE A 10 5.61 -3.01 2.74
CA ILE A 10 5.75 -2.45 1.39
C ILE A 10 4.45 -2.64 0.59
N LEU A 11 3.84 -3.82 0.65
CA LEU A 11 2.56 -4.08 -0.03
C LEU A 11 1.44 -3.20 0.53
N MET A 12 1.43 -2.91 1.83
CA MET A 12 0.49 -1.96 2.45
C MET A 12 0.64 -0.53 1.92
N ALA A 13 1.86 -0.07 1.63
CA ALA A 13 2.04 1.22 0.96
C ALA A 13 1.38 1.24 -0.42
N TYR A 14 1.57 0.18 -1.21
CA TYR A 14 0.93 0.06 -2.53
C TYR A 14 -0.58 -0.18 -2.46
N TYR A 15 -1.08 -0.79 -1.39
CA TYR A 15 -2.50 -0.89 -1.10
C TYR A 15 -3.12 0.50 -0.90
N VAL A 16 -2.49 1.35 -0.09
CA VAL A 16 -2.96 2.72 0.15
C VAL A 16 -2.93 3.55 -1.12
N GLN A 17 -1.84 3.44 -1.88
CA GLN A 17 -1.71 4.08 -3.20
C GLN A 17 -2.86 3.69 -4.13
N TYR A 18 -3.19 2.39 -4.22
CA TYR A 18 -4.26 1.87 -5.09
C TYR A 18 -5.59 2.55 -4.78
N TYR A 19 -6.01 2.57 -3.51
CA TYR A 19 -7.30 3.15 -3.12
C TYR A 19 -7.32 4.67 -3.11
N ARG A 20 -6.15 5.32 -3.11
CA ARG A 20 -6.06 6.76 -3.40
C ARG A 20 -6.31 7.08 -4.88
N GLY A 21 -6.28 6.07 -5.76
CA GLY A 21 -6.37 6.27 -7.21
C GLY A 21 -5.14 6.99 -7.76
N ALA A 22 -3.96 6.67 -7.21
CA ALA A 22 -2.72 7.36 -7.58
C ALA A 22 -2.38 7.17 -9.06
N ALA A 23 -1.88 8.24 -9.70
CA ALA A 23 -1.44 8.17 -11.09
C ALA A 23 -0.13 7.36 -11.23
N ILE A 24 0.16 6.84 -12.42
CA ILE A 24 1.38 6.04 -12.69
C ILE A 24 2.66 6.78 -12.26
N GLY A 25 2.74 8.10 -12.46
CA GLY A 25 3.88 8.89 -12.00
C GLY A 25 4.09 8.83 -10.48
N GLU A 26 3.00 8.79 -9.72
CA GLU A 26 3.03 8.64 -8.26
C GLU A 26 3.39 7.21 -7.84
N VAL A 27 3.05 6.22 -8.67
CA VAL A 27 3.49 4.83 -8.49
C VAL A 27 5.01 4.72 -8.58
N LYS A 28 5.58 5.30 -9.63
CA LYS A 28 7.04 5.31 -9.84
C LYS A 28 7.77 6.10 -8.76
N GLU A 29 7.20 7.21 -8.33
CA GLU A 29 7.80 8.02 -7.27
C GLU A 29 7.79 7.30 -5.93
N LEU A 30 6.70 6.59 -5.59
CA LEU A 30 6.66 5.76 -4.40
C LEU A 30 7.71 4.63 -4.46
N ASP A 31 7.81 3.92 -5.59
CA ASP A 31 8.80 2.86 -5.78
C ASP A 31 10.23 3.38 -5.58
N ARG A 32 10.54 4.53 -6.18
CA ARG A 32 11.83 5.20 -6.04
C ARG A 32 12.09 5.58 -4.58
N ARG A 33 11.13 6.23 -3.92
CA ARG A 33 11.24 6.67 -2.52
C ARG A 33 11.48 5.50 -1.58
N LEU A 34 10.67 4.44 -1.68
CA LEU A 34 10.81 3.27 -0.83
C LEU A 34 12.14 2.55 -1.07
N ARG A 35 12.56 2.41 -2.33
CA ARG A 35 13.86 1.82 -2.67
C ARG A 35 15.04 2.60 -2.08
N GLU A 36 15.01 3.93 -2.18
CA GLU A 36 16.06 4.79 -1.66
C GLU A 36 16.11 4.80 -0.13
N GLU A 37 14.96 4.90 0.54
CA GLU A 37 14.90 5.06 2.00
C GLU A 37 15.00 3.72 2.77
N ILE A 38 14.48 2.61 2.23
CA ILE A 38 14.61 1.27 2.83
C ILE A 38 15.97 0.64 2.51
N GLY A 39 16.58 1.05 1.39
CA GLY A 39 17.80 0.50 0.84
C GLY A 39 17.51 -0.51 -0.27
N GLU A 40 18.26 -0.37 -1.38
CA GLU A 40 18.00 -1.08 -2.64
C GLU A 40 17.99 -2.60 -2.49
N GLU A 41 18.91 -3.18 -1.72
CA GLU A 41 18.99 -4.63 -1.52
C GLU A 41 17.78 -5.17 -0.75
N LYS A 42 17.45 -4.53 0.38
CA LYS A 42 16.35 -4.95 1.26
C LYS A 42 15.00 -4.76 0.56
N TYR A 43 14.82 -3.63 -0.10
CA TYR A 43 13.63 -3.35 -0.89
C TYR A 43 13.48 -4.31 -2.08
N GLY A 44 14.58 -4.53 -2.82
CA GLY A 44 14.61 -5.43 -3.97
C GLY A 44 14.20 -6.85 -3.60
N GLN A 45 14.77 -7.41 -2.52
CA GLN A 45 14.39 -8.73 -2.02
C GLN A 45 12.90 -8.83 -1.68
N ALA A 46 12.35 -7.82 -0.99
CA ALA A 46 10.93 -7.81 -0.66
C ALA A 46 10.04 -7.71 -1.91
N MET A 47 10.42 -6.89 -2.88
CA MET A 47 9.69 -6.74 -4.15
C MET A 47 9.76 -8.01 -5.01
N ASP A 48 10.91 -8.68 -5.05
CA ASP A 48 11.08 -9.96 -5.75
C ASP A 48 10.16 -11.02 -5.13
N GLU A 49 10.13 -11.15 -3.80
CA GLU A 49 9.22 -12.08 -3.11
C GLU A 49 7.75 -11.77 -3.39
N LEU A 50 7.37 -10.48 -3.44
CA LEU A 50 6.00 -10.07 -3.75
C LEU A 50 5.65 -10.38 -5.21
N ALA A 51 6.58 -10.18 -6.13
CA ALA A 51 6.40 -10.44 -7.56
C ALA A 51 6.30 -11.95 -7.84
N GLU A 52 7.13 -12.77 -7.20
CA GLU A 52 7.07 -14.23 -7.28
C GLU A 52 5.73 -14.78 -6.78
N GLN A 53 5.14 -14.15 -5.78
CA GLN A 53 3.80 -14.48 -5.27
C GLN A 53 2.65 -13.87 -6.10
N GLY A 54 2.96 -13.06 -7.11
CA GLY A 54 1.98 -12.37 -7.95
C GLY A 54 1.21 -11.25 -7.24
N LEU A 55 1.70 -10.77 -6.10
CA LEU A 55 1.06 -9.74 -5.28
C LEU A 55 1.38 -8.32 -5.78
N VAL A 56 2.50 -8.15 -6.47
CA VAL A 56 2.86 -6.90 -7.17
C VAL A 56 3.16 -7.17 -8.63
N LEU A 57 2.94 -6.15 -9.46
CA LEU A 57 3.26 -6.16 -10.88
C LEU A 57 4.76 -5.96 -11.13
N GLY A 58 5.44 -5.25 -10.22
CA GLY A 58 6.82 -4.79 -10.40
C GLY A 58 6.89 -3.55 -11.30
N ILE A 59 7.98 -2.78 -11.15
CA ILE A 59 8.12 -1.51 -11.87
C ILE A 59 8.16 -1.70 -13.39
N GLU A 60 8.77 -2.78 -13.87
CA GLU A 60 8.84 -3.11 -15.30
C GLU A 60 7.45 -3.33 -15.90
N GLY A 61 6.59 -4.07 -15.20
CA GLY A 61 5.22 -4.30 -15.64
C GLY A 61 4.35 -3.04 -15.55
N VAL A 62 4.63 -2.15 -14.58
CA VAL A 62 3.98 -0.83 -14.50
C VAL A 62 4.32 0.01 -15.74
N GLU A 63 5.60 0.03 -16.14
CA GLU A 63 6.05 0.76 -17.33
C GLU A 63 5.55 0.17 -18.65
N GLU A 64 5.40 -1.15 -18.73
CA GLU A 64 4.83 -1.81 -19.90
C GLU A 64 3.37 -1.38 -20.10
N ARG A 65 2.56 -1.44 -19.04
CA ARG A 65 1.16 -1.00 -19.10
C ARG A 65 1.00 0.49 -19.38
N GLU A 66 1.90 1.32 -18.86
CA GLU A 66 1.91 2.75 -19.19
C GLU A 66 2.08 2.99 -20.69
N LYS A 67 2.98 2.25 -21.35
CA LYS A 67 3.17 2.34 -22.82
C LYS A 67 1.93 1.91 -23.59
N GLU A 68 1.14 1.00 -23.03
CA GLU A 68 -0.13 0.55 -23.60
C GLU A 68 -1.31 1.49 -23.27
N GLY A 69 -1.08 2.53 -22.46
CA GLY A 69 -2.12 3.46 -22.02
C GLY A 69 -3.11 2.84 -21.03
N LEU A 70 -2.69 1.77 -20.33
CA LEU A 70 -3.49 1.07 -19.34
C LEU A 70 -3.16 1.57 -17.93
N GLU A 71 -4.14 1.44 -17.02
CA GLU A 71 -3.90 1.64 -15.60
C GLU A 71 -2.93 0.57 -15.06
N ALA A 72 -1.98 1.02 -14.27
CA ALA A 72 -0.84 0.22 -13.85
C ALA A 72 -0.55 0.42 -12.35
N PRO A 73 -1.45 -0.01 -11.45
CA PRO A 73 -1.13 -0.03 -10.03
C PRO A 73 0.00 -1.03 -9.79
N MET A 74 0.83 -0.73 -8.78
CA MET A 74 1.89 -1.67 -8.39
C MET A 74 1.32 -2.92 -7.73
N ALA A 75 0.35 -2.76 -6.81
CA ALA A 75 -0.35 -3.89 -6.21
C ALA A 75 -1.28 -4.54 -7.24
N THR A 76 -1.19 -5.87 -7.38
CA THR A 76 -2.15 -6.62 -8.20
C THR A 76 -3.45 -6.80 -7.43
N ARG A 77 -4.50 -7.30 -8.11
CA ARG A 77 -5.74 -7.69 -7.45
C ARG A 77 -5.50 -8.71 -6.33
N GLU A 78 -4.59 -9.66 -6.53
CA GLU A 78 -4.22 -10.64 -5.50
C GLU A 78 -3.49 -9.97 -4.32
N GLY A 79 -2.63 -8.99 -4.58
CA GLY A 79 -2.00 -8.17 -3.53
C GLY A 79 -3.02 -7.39 -2.68
N ILE A 80 -4.03 -6.81 -3.33
CA ILE A 80 -5.13 -6.12 -2.64
C ILE A 80 -5.95 -7.09 -1.78
N LEU A 81 -6.29 -8.26 -2.32
CA LEU A 81 -7.02 -9.29 -1.58
C LEU A 81 -6.19 -9.80 -0.39
N TYR A 82 -4.91 -10.05 -0.58
CA TYR A 82 -4.00 -10.52 0.47
C TYR A 82 -4.00 -9.57 1.69
N ILE A 83 -3.84 -8.26 1.46
CA ILE A 83 -3.90 -7.27 2.54
C ILE A 83 -5.30 -7.20 3.15
N SER A 84 -6.35 -7.22 2.32
CA SER A 84 -7.73 -7.14 2.83
C SER A 84 -8.06 -8.33 3.74
N GLU A 85 -7.64 -9.54 3.37
CA GLU A 85 -7.80 -10.75 4.18
C GLU A 85 -6.96 -10.71 5.45
N ALA A 86 -5.69 -10.30 5.36
CA ALA A 86 -4.79 -10.18 6.50
C ALA A 86 -5.32 -9.23 7.57
N LEU A 87 -5.93 -8.12 7.14
CA LEU A 87 -6.52 -7.11 8.01
C LEU A 87 -7.98 -7.39 8.36
N SER A 88 -8.56 -8.50 7.88
CA SER A 88 -9.99 -8.84 8.00
C SER A 88 -10.91 -7.69 7.56
N LEU A 89 -10.49 -6.92 6.54
CA LEU A 89 -11.29 -5.88 5.91
C LEU A 89 -12.36 -6.59 5.06
N GLN A 90 -13.62 -6.39 5.41
CA GLN A 90 -14.72 -7.05 4.75
C GLN A 90 -14.87 -6.56 3.31
N SER A 91 -15.15 -7.49 2.39
CA SER A 91 -15.29 -7.19 0.95
C SER A 91 -16.50 -6.32 0.59
N ASP A 92 -17.42 -6.10 1.53
CA ASP A 92 -18.58 -5.22 1.39
C ASP A 92 -18.31 -3.77 1.83
N MET A 93 -17.12 -3.48 2.38
CA MET A 93 -16.68 -2.12 2.60
C MET A 93 -16.59 -1.39 1.26
N ALA A 94 -17.17 -0.19 1.20
CA ALA A 94 -17.04 0.66 0.03
C ALA A 94 -15.58 1.09 -0.15
N GLU A 95 -15.13 1.20 -1.41
CA GLU A 95 -13.77 1.71 -1.73
C GLU A 95 -13.52 3.09 -1.09
N GLU A 96 -14.55 3.88 -0.85
CA GLU A 96 -14.46 5.20 -0.21
C GLU A 96 -14.20 5.13 1.31
N THR A 97 -14.46 4.00 1.96
CA THR A 97 -14.27 3.80 3.40
C THR A 97 -13.15 2.82 3.74
N ILE A 98 -12.63 2.09 2.75
CA ILE A 98 -11.58 1.08 2.97
C ILE A 98 -10.33 1.66 3.63
N LEU A 99 -9.88 2.86 3.23
CA LEU A 99 -8.72 3.53 3.82
C LEU A 99 -8.97 3.97 5.28
N TYR A 100 -10.22 4.27 5.64
CA TYR A 100 -10.60 4.57 7.02
C TYR A 100 -10.49 3.32 7.90
N TYR A 101 -11.02 2.19 7.44
CA TYR A 101 -10.93 0.94 8.20
C TYR A 101 -9.51 0.40 8.27
N PHE A 102 -8.73 0.58 7.19
CA PHE A 102 -7.30 0.29 7.17
C PHE A 102 -6.54 1.10 8.24
N ASP A 103 -6.76 2.41 8.31
CA ASP A 103 -6.18 3.28 9.35
C ASP A 103 -6.56 2.81 10.76
N LYS A 104 -7.85 2.51 10.98
CA LYS A 104 -8.35 2.00 12.27
C LYS A 104 -7.71 0.67 12.65
N TYR A 105 -7.51 -0.22 11.70
CA TYR A 105 -6.83 -1.49 11.94
C TYR A 105 -5.37 -1.26 12.34
N LEU A 106 -4.64 -0.38 11.64
CA LEU A 106 -3.25 -0.08 11.98
C LEU A 106 -3.13 0.50 13.38
N GLN A 107 -3.99 1.45 13.75
CA GLN A 107 -4.04 2.03 15.10
C GLN A 107 -4.29 0.95 16.17
N ALA A 108 -5.27 0.08 15.95
CA ALA A 108 -5.56 -1.02 16.88
C ALA A 108 -4.43 -2.06 16.93
N SER A 109 -3.74 -2.29 15.81
CA SER A 109 -2.61 -3.23 15.74
C SER A 109 -1.41 -2.73 16.54
N GLU A 110 -1.11 -1.43 16.45
CA GLU A 110 -0.04 -0.78 17.23
C GLU A 110 -0.32 -0.90 18.74
N GLU A 111 -1.57 -0.70 19.18
CA GLU A 111 -1.98 -0.92 20.57
C GLU A 111 -1.80 -2.37 21.05
N ASN A 112 -1.88 -3.34 20.13
CA ASN A 112 -1.68 -4.76 20.39
C ASN A 112 -0.23 -5.23 20.14
N GLY A 113 0.70 -4.29 19.86
CA GLY A 113 2.12 -4.55 19.69
C GLY A 113 2.49 -5.18 18.34
N LEU A 114 1.69 -4.94 17.31
CA LEU A 114 1.97 -5.22 15.89
C LEU A 114 2.19 -3.88 15.16
N GLU A 115 3.45 -3.59 14.83
CA GLU A 115 3.86 -2.26 14.37
C GLU A 115 4.42 -2.26 12.95
N LEU A 116 4.27 -1.12 12.26
CA LEU A 116 5.04 -0.78 11.06
C LEU A 116 6.45 -0.33 11.50
N THR A 117 7.47 -1.08 11.11
CA THR A 117 8.87 -0.83 11.48
C THR A 117 9.67 -0.15 10.36
N LEU A 118 9.14 -0.13 9.13
CA LEU A 118 9.70 0.63 8.03
C LEU A 118 9.16 2.06 8.08
N GLU A 119 9.94 2.96 8.67
CA GLU A 119 9.61 4.40 8.75
C GLU A 119 9.18 5.02 7.41
N PRO A 120 9.82 4.72 6.25
CA PRO A 120 9.38 5.26 4.96
C PRO A 120 7.96 4.84 4.57
N VAL A 121 7.59 3.60 4.88
CA VAL A 121 6.24 3.06 4.65
C VAL A 121 5.23 3.74 5.58
N LYS A 122 5.54 3.80 6.89
CA LYS A 122 4.69 4.44 7.89
C LYS A 122 4.41 5.89 7.52
N ALA A 123 5.46 6.64 7.16
CA ALA A 123 5.35 8.02 6.74
C ALA A 123 4.45 8.18 5.51
N TYR A 124 4.64 7.35 4.46
CA TYR A 124 3.81 7.43 3.26
C TYR A 124 2.34 7.12 3.53
N ILE A 125 2.04 6.08 4.33
CA ILE A 125 0.68 5.70 4.69
C ILE A 125 -0.01 6.84 5.44
N ASP A 126 0.65 7.39 6.47
CA ASP A 126 0.14 8.49 7.27
C ASP A 126 -0.12 9.76 6.43
N GLU A 127 0.82 10.10 5.55
CA GLU A 127 0.70 11.23 4.61
C GLU A 127 -0.51 11.03 3.69
N SER A 128 -0.60 9.86 3.06
CA SER A 128 -1.64 9.53 2.09
C SER A 128 -3.04 9.51 2.70
N ILE A 129 -3.20 8.96 3.91
CA ILE A 129 -4.49 8.93 4.62
C ILE A 129 -4.91 10.35 5.02
N LYS A 130 -3.98 11.17 5.53
CA LYS A 130 -4.26 12.57 5.88
C LYS A 130 -4.65 13.41 4.67
N GLU A 131 -3.99 13.20 3.52
CA GLU A 131 -4.35 13.86 2.27
C GLU A 131 -5.75 13.43 1.80
N HIS A 132 -6.03 12.12 1.79
CA HIS A 132 -7.32 11.59 1.38
C HIS A 132 -8.48 12.14 2.23
N GLN A 133 -8.29 12.27 3.54
CA GLN A 133 -9.28 12.85 4.47
C GLN A 133 -9.52 14.35 4.21
N LYS A 134 -8.49 15.11 3.80
CA LYS A 134 -8.62 16.53 3.45
C LYS A 134 -9.36 16.76 2.13
N GLU A 135 -9.21 15.85 1.17
CA GLU A 135 -9.87 15.93 -0.13
C GLU A 135 -11.35 15.50 -0.07
N LYS A 136 -11.72 14.66 0.90
CA LYS A 136 -13.11 14.21 1.13
C LYS A 136 -13.66 14.62 2.52
N PRO A 137 -13.69 15.92 2.89
CA PRO A 137 -14.04 16.36 4.24
C PRO A 137 -15.53 16.15 4.61
N ASN A 138 -16.39 15.86 3.62
CA ASN A 138 -17.84 15.65 3.77
C ASN A 138 -18.28 14.20 3.51
N SER A 139 -17.35 13.26 3.39
CA SER A 139 -17.71 11.85 3.52
C SER A 139 -18.12 11.65 4.97
N ASN A 140 -19.41 11.42 5.24
CA ASN A 140 -19.87 10.92 6.54
C ASN A 140 -19.31 9.50 6.72
N GLN A 141 -18.00 9.40 6.94
CA GLN A 141 -17.37 8.22 7.52
C GLN A 141 -18.02 8.03 8.91
N PRO A 142 -18.51 6.83 9.22
CA PRO A 142 -19.24 6.57 10.45
C PRO A 142 -18.38 6.75 11.72
#